data_AF-A0A844YCM6-F1
#
_entry.id   AF-A0A844YCM6-F1
#
_cell.length_a   1.000
_cell.length_b   1.000
_cell.length_c   1.000
_cell.angle_alpha   90.00
_cell.angle_beta   90.00
_cell.angle_gamma   90.00
#
_symmetry.space_group_name_H-M   'P 1'
#
loop_
_entity.id
_entity.type
_entity.pdbx_description
1 polymer ?
#
loop_
_entity_poly.entity_id
_entity_poly.type
_entity_poly.pdbx_seq_one_letter_code
_entity_poly.pdbx_strand_id
1 'polypeptide(L)'
;MGGLAVAGPSGLLAWSENLRLLDERNQQIASLQEERTELKNRVALLDPNNADPDLIGELLRGNLNFVHPDEIVVTLEPEHPAE
;
A
#
# COMPACT_ATOMS: atom_id res chain seq x y z
N MET A 1 -15.57 15.82 -44.89
CA MET A 1 -14.43 16.30 -44.07
C MET A 1 -14.67 16.21 -42.56
N GLY A 2 -15.89 16.47 -42.04
CA GLY A 2 -16.15 16.42 -40.58
C GLY A 2 -15.96 15.05 -39.90
N GLY A 3 -16.21 13.94 -40.59
CA GLY A 3 -16.04 12.59 -40.00
C GLY A 3 -14.60 12.27 -39.58
N LEU A 4 -13.60 12.80 -40.29
CA LEU A 4 -12.18 12.65 -39.92
C LEU A 4 -11.78 13.51 -38.72
N ALA A 5 -12.47 14.64 -38.47
CA ALA A 5 -12.23 15.44 -37.27
C ALA A 5 -12.76 14.76 -35.99
N VAL A 6 -13.79 13.92 -36.13
CA VAL A 6 -14.40 13.17 -35.01
C VAL A 6 -13.67 11.85 -34.77
N ALA A 7 -13.50 11.04 -35.81
CA ALA A 7 -12.95 9.67 -35.72
C ALA A 7 -11.53 9.52 -36.28
N GLY A 8 -10.85 10.63 -36.58
CA GLY A 8 -9.46 10.59 -37.01
C GLY A 8 -8.48 10.31 -35.87
N PRO A 9 -7.22 9.99 -36.18
CA PRO A 9 -6.19 9.61 -35.20
C PRO A 9 -5.91 10.68 -34.12
N SER A 10 -6.14 11.94 -34.46
CA SER A 10 -6.03 13.11 -33.57
C SER A 10 -7.39 13.82 -33.37
N GLY A 11 -8.48 13.11 -33.66
CA GLY A 11 -9.84 13.62 -33.53
C GLY A 11 -10.37 13.61 -32.09
N LEU A 12 -11.61 14.06 -31.93
CA LEU A 12 -12.30 14.17 -30.62
C LEU A 12 -12.33 12.85 -29.82
N LEU A 13 -12.54 11.71 -30.49
CA LEU A 13 -12.55 10.40 -29.82
C LEU A 13 -11.18 10.02 -29.26
N ALA A 14 -10.11 10.29 -30.02
CA ALA A 14 -8.75 10.04 -29.56
C ALA A 14 -8.39 10.96 -28.39
N TRP A 15 -8.88 12.20 -28.37
CA TRP A 15 -8.68 13.12 -27.25
C TRP A 15 -9.41 12.67 -25.98
N SER A 16 -10.68 12.24 -26.06
CA SER A 16 -11.41 11.74 -24.89
C SER A 16 -10.77 10.49 -24.30
N GLU A 17 -10.26 9.58 -25.14
CA GLU A 17 -9.57 8.38 -24.65
C GLU A 17 -8.23 8.74 -23.98
N ASN A 18 -7.48 9.71 -24.52
CA ASN A 18 -6.26 10.20 -23.88
C ASN A 18 -6.54 10.86 -22.53
N LEU A 19 -7.63 11.63 -22.40
CA LEU A 19 -8.03 12.19 -21.11
C LEU A 19 -8.38 11.10 -20.09
N ARG A 20 -9.07 10.05 -20.52
CA ARG A 20 -9.41 8.90 -19.68
C ARG A 20 -8.15 8.17 -19.21
N LEU A 21 -7.20 7.93 -20.11
CA LEU A 21 -5.91 7.33 -19.79
C LEU A 21 -5.11 8.21 -18.83
N LEU A 22 -5.13 9.54 -19.03
CA LEU A 22 -4.45 10.49 -18.14
C LEU A 22 -5.03 10.40 -16.72
N ASP A 23 -6.37 10.39 -16.60
CA ASP A 23 -7.04 10.25 -15.32
C ASP A 23 -6.70 8.92 -14.62
N GLU A 24 -6.74 7.81 -15.35
CA GLU A 24 -6.37 6.48 -14.83
C GLU A 24 -4.92 6.46 -14.31
N ARG A 25 -3.97 7.05 -15.04
CA ARG A 25 -2.58 7.13 -14.61
C ARG A 25 -2.38 8.05 -13.41
N ASN A 26 -3.12 9.15 -13.33
CA ASN A 26 -3.08 10.02 -12.16
C ASN A 26 -3.57 9.31 -10.90
N GLN A 27 -4.66 8.53 -11.01
CA GLN A 27 -5.15 7.71 -9.90
C GLN A 27 -4.09 6.68 -9.47
N GLN A 28 -3.44 6.02 -10.43
CA GLN A 28 -2.37 5.07 -10.14
C GLN A 28 -1.14 5.73 -9.49
N ILE A 29 -0.79 6.95 -9.89
CA ILE A 29 0.29 7.71 -9.25
C ILE A 29 -0.09 8.06 -7.82
N ALA A 30 -1.32 8.50 -7.56
CA ALA A 30 -1.79 8.83 -6.23
C ALA A 30 -1.71 7.61 -5.29
N SER A 31 -2.17 6.44 -5.73
CA SER A 31 -2.10 5.22 -4.91
C SER A 31 -0.65 4.81 -4.61
N LEU A 32 0.24 4.87 -5.61
CA LEU A 32 1.65 4.53 -5.43
C LEU A 32 2.38 5.54 -4.54
N GLN A 33 1.99 6.81 -4.55
CA GLN A 33 2.56 7.83 -3.67
C GLN A 33 2.18 7.59 -2.20
N GLU A 34 0.95 7.14 -1.95
CA GLU A 34 0.49 6.75 -0.61
C GLU A 34 1.28 5.56 -0.09
N GLU A 35 1.35 4.46 -0.86
CA GLU A 35 2.12 3.26 -0.51
C GLU A 35 3.59 3.60 -0.23
N ARG A 36 4.19 4.41 -1.10
CA ARG A 36 5.58 4.85 -0.91
C ARG A 36 5.75 5.67 0.36
N THR A 37 4.78 6.50 0.72
CA THR A 37 4.83 7.31 1.95
C THR A 37 4.77 6.43 3.18
N GLU A 38 3.89 5.42 3.17
CA GLU A 38 3.82 4.44 4.23
C GLU A 38 5.14 3.66 4.39
N LEU A 39 5.69 3.14 3.28
CA LEU A 39 6.96 2.43 3.29
C LEU A 39 8.11 3.31 3.80
N LYS A 40 8.14 4.59 3.41
CA LYS A 40 9.11 5.54 3.91
C LYS A 40 9.04 5.73 5.41
N ASN A 41 7.83 5.85 5.96
CA ASN A 41 7.63 5.99 7.40
C ASN A 41 8.17 4.74 8.11
N ARG A 42 7.83 3.54 7.61
CA ARG A 42 8.34 2.28 8.18
C ARG A 42 9.87 2.18 8.12
N VAL A 43 10.48 2.54 6.98
CA VAL A 43 11.95 2.53 6.85
C VAL A 43 12.60 3.52 7.81
N ALA A 44 12.02 4.71 7.99
CA ALA A 44 12.54 5.70 8.92
C ALA A 44 12.48 5.21 10.38
N LEU A 45 11.43 4.47 10.74
CA LEU A 45 11.31 3.85 12.06
C LEU A 45 12.29 2.68 12.26
N LEU A 46 12.82 2.10 11.18
CA LEU A 46 13.81 1.01 11.20
C LEU A 46 15.24 1.51 10.91
N ASP A 47 15.53 2.78 11.17
CA ASP A 47 16.88 3.33 10.99
C ASP A 47 17.91 2.54 11.83
N PRO A 48 18.97 1.96 11.24
CA PRO A 48 19.95 1.16 11.98
C PRO A 48 20.69 1.93 13.09
N ASN A 49 20.68 3.27 13.06
CA ASN A 49 21.33 4.09 14.08
C ASN A 49 20.41 4.42 15.26
N ASN A 50 19.09 4.37 15.06
CA ASN A 50 18.09 4.70 16.09
C ASN A 50 16.71 4.11 15.74
N ALA A 51 16.63 2.78 15.63
CA ALA A 51 15.39 2.08 15.33
C ALA A 51 14.43 2.20 16.51
N ASP A 52 13.15 2.35 16.21
CA ASP A 52 12.09 2.39 17.21
C ASP A 52 11.94 1.01 17.88
N PRO A 53 12.15 0.90 19.20
CA PRO A 53 12.12 -0.38 19.90
C PRO A 53 10.75 -1.06 19.87
N ASP A 54 9.65 -0.28 19.83
CA ASP A 54 8.30 -0.83 19.80
C ASP A 54 8.03 -1.49 18.44
N LEU A 55 8.39 -0.82 17.33
CA LEU A 55 8.24 -1.38 15.98
C LEU A 55 9.13 -2.61 15.75
N ILE A 56 10.36 -2.59 16.26
CA ILE A 56 11.26 -3.75 16.22
C ILE A 56 10.66 -4.93 16.98
N GLY A 57 10.11 -4.70 18.18
CA GLY A 57 9.45 -5.73 18.98
C GLY A 57 8.26 -6.38 18.26
N GLU A 58 7.40 -5.57 17.63
CA GLU A 58 6.29 -6.08 16.81
C GLU A 58 6.76 -6.92 15.64
N LEU A 59 7.77 -6.48 14.88
CA LEU A 59 8.31 -7.24 13.75
C LEU A 59 8.98 -8.55 14.18
N LEU A 60 9.72 -8.53 15.30
CA LEU A 60 10.34 -9.72 15.87
C LEU A 60 9.30 -10.75 16.29
N ARG A 61 8.22 -10.31 16.95
CA ARG A 61 7.14 -11.17 17.38
C ARG A 61 6.32 -11.71 16.21
N GLY A 62 5.96 -10.85 15.26
CA GLY A 62 5.08 -11.18 14.13
C GLY A 62 5.76 -11.98 13.02
N ASN A 63 6.99 -11.62 12.63
CA ASN A 63 7.66 -12.23 11.48
C ASN A 63 8.70 -13.28 11.83
N LEU A 64 9.34 -13.15 13.01
CA LEU A 64 10.46 -14.00 13.41
C LEU A 64 10.11 -14.94 14.57
N ASN A 65 8.87 -14.90 15.05
CA ASN A 65 8.38 -15.67 16.21
C ASN A 65 9.34 -15.57 17.42
N PHE A 66 10.00 -14.41 17.55
CA PHE A 66 10.94 -14.13 18.60
C PHE A 66 10.18 -13.57 19.80
N VAL A 67 10.41 -14.16 20.97
CA VAL A 67 9.75 -13.80 22.23
C VAL A 67 10.85 -13.51 23.24
N HIS A 68 10.79 -12.37 23.94
CA HIS A 68 11.76 -12.06 24.99
C HIS A 68 11.61 -13.06 26.14
N PRO A 69 12.68 -13.48 26.83
CA PRO A 69 12.60 -14.43 27.94
C PRO A 69 11.63 -14.02 29.08
N ASP A 70 11.25 -12.74 29.14
CA ASP A 70 10.36 -12.19 30.17
C ASP A 70 8.89 -12.02 29.70
N GLU A 71 8.55 -12.44 28.47
CA GLU A 71 7.22 -12.30 27.87
C GLU A 71 6.36 -13.56 28.06
N ILE A 72 5.05 -13.37 28.31
CA ILE A 72 4.07 -14.46 28.48
C ILE A 72 3.19 -14.56 27.23
N VAL A 73 3.14 -15.75 26.62
CA VAL A 73 2.23 -16.03 25.50
C VAL A 73 0.91 -16.58 26.04
N VAL A 74 -0.20 -15.89 25.75
CA VAL A 74 -1.55 -16.35 26.10
C VAL A 74 -2.19 -16.92 24.84
N THR A 75 -2.41 -18.24 24.81
CA THR A 75 -3.23 -18.87 23.77
C THR A 75 -4.69 -18.73 24.18
N LEU A 76 -5.47 -18.05 23.34
CA LEU A 76 -6.92 -17.97 23.50
C LEU A 76 -7.50 -19.25 22.92
N GLU A 77 -8.30 -19.99 23.69
CA GLU A 77 -9.12 -21.07 23.14
C GLU A 77 -10.11 -20.45 22.15
N PRO A 78 -10.29 -21.02 20.95
CA PRO A 78 -11.30 -20.55 20.03
C PRO A 78 -12.65 -20.63 20.74
N GLU A 79 -13.39 -19.52 20.80
CA GLU A 79 -14.72 -19.51 21.37
C GLU A 79 -15.54 -20.65 20.79
N HIS A 80 -15.88 -21.63 21.63
CA HIS A 80 -16.75 -22.71 21.26
C HIS A 80 -18.09 -22.07 20.85
N PRO A 81 -18.53 -22.20 19.58
CA PRO A 81 -19.84 -21.66 19.22
C PRO A 81 -20.86 -22.39 20.08
N ALA A 82 -21.61 -21.62 20.88
CA ALA A 82 -22.71 -22.17 21.66
C ALA A 82 -23.67 -22.89 20.71
N GLU A 83 -23.87 -24.19 20.96
CA GLU A 83 -24.89 -25.02 20.32
C GLU A 83 -26.30 -24.42 20.46
#